data_AF-A0A0Q4Q8Z6-F1
#
_entry.id   AF-A0A0Q4Q8Z6-F1
#
_cell.length_a   1.000
_cell.length_b   1.000
_cell.length_c   1.000
_cell.angle_alpha   90.00
_cell.angle_beta   90.00
_cell.angle_gamma   90.00
#
_symmetry.space_group_name_H-M   'P 1'
#
loop_
_entity.id
_entity.type
_entity.pdbx_description
1 polymer ?
#
loop_
_entity_poly.entity_id
_entity_poly.type
_entity_poly.pdbx_seq_one_letter_code
_entity_poly.pdbx_strand_id
1 'polypeptide(L)'
;MDTWAGQLQAQWPLLAIGSGCLVVGVFCWQLAGIAKAYSETSKVENRISQLEKRLDSVISARNAADEASATARSLLKLRPPASQTRLLAEIAKITPSGSWSVMQWQQPGPETLEITLKGSALDAAAVVNAWEQSPLMQDVTPISSNRPDELVLRARLTPAAETAE
;
A
#
# COMPACT_ATOMS: atom_id res chain seq x y z
N MET A 1 -66.59 35.06 -63.09
CA MET A 1 -65.71 35.25 -61.91
C MET A 1 -65.09 33.91 -61.51
N ASP A 2 -64.71 33.10 -62.50
CA ASP A 2 -64.55 31.65 -62.31
C ASP A 2 -63.11 31.15 -62.45
N THR A 3 -62.19 32.02 -62.88
CA THR A 3 -60.77 31.69 -63.05
C THR A 3 -60.00 31.63 -61.73
N TRP A 4 -60.46 32.34 -60.69
CA TRP A 4 -59.84 32.31 -59.36
C TRP A 4 -60.14 31.01 -58.59
N ALA A 5 -61.32 30.43 -58.77
CA ALA A 5 -61.72 29.21 -58.05
C ALA A 5 -60.96 27.95 -58.56
N GLY A 6 -60.70 27.86 -59.86
CA GLY A 6 -59.96 26.75 -60.46
C GLY A 6 -58.46 26.74 -60.11
N GLN A 7 -57.82 27.92 -60.02
CA GLN A 7 -56.42 28.01 -59.60
C GLN A 7 -56.24 27.63 -58.12
N LEU A 8 -57.21 27.93 -57.26
CA LEU A 8 -57.21 27.53 -55.86
C LEU A 8 -57.33 26.01 -55.69
N GLN A 9 -58.14 25.32 -56.50
CA GLN A 9 -58.27 23.85 -56.43
C GLN A 9 -57.01 23.10 -56.88
N ALA A 10 -56.27 23.64 -57.85
CA ALA A 10 -55.04 23.03 -58.35
C ALA A 10 -53.88 23.04 -57.31
N GLN A 11 -53.86 24.00 -56.38
CA GLN A 11 -52.81 24.15 -55.37
C GLN A 11 -53.10 23.44 -54.03
N TRP A 12 -54.32 22.94 -53.81
CA TRP A 12 -54.68 22.15 -52.62
C TRP A 12 -53.82 20.91 -52.37
N PRO A 13 -53.50 20.05 -53.37
CA PRO A 13 -52.67 18.88 -53.13
C PRO A 13 -51.23 19.25 -52.73
N LEU A 14 -50.68 20.34 -53.30
CA LEU A 14 -49.35 20.85 -52.93
C LEU A 14 -49.32 21.39 -51.50
N LEU A 15 -50.36 22.13 -51.09
CA LEU A 15 -50.50 22.61 -49.71
C LEU A 15 -50.70 21.45 -48.72
N ALA A 16 -51.47 20.43 -49.09
CA ALA A 16 -51.66 19.24 -48.26
C ALA A 16 -50.35 18.47 -48.05
N ILE A 17 -49.56 18.24 -49.11
CA ILE A 17 -48.25 17.58 -49.02
C ILE A 17 -47.28 18.41 -48.17
N GLY A 18 -47.23 19.73 -48.40
CA GLY A 18 -46.37 20.63 -47.62
C GLY A 18 -46.70 20.60 -46.12
N SER A 19 -47.99 20.60 -45.77
CA SER A 19 -48.43 20.50 -44.37
C SER A 19 -48.10 19.14 -43.74
N GLY A 20 -48.24 18.04 -44.49
CA GLY A 20 -47.87 16.70 -44.05
C GLY A 20 -46.37 16.57 -43.76
N CYS A 21 -45.52 17.10 -44.64
CA CYS A 21 -44.07 17.12 -44.44
C CYS A 21 -43.67 17.92 -43.19
N LEU A 22 -44.33 19.05 -42.92
CA LEU A 22 -44.07 19.83 -41.70
C LEU A 22 -44.41 19.05 -40.43
N VAL A 23 -45.57 18.38 -40.41
CA VAL A 23 -45.98 17.56 -39.25
C VAL A 23 -44.98 16.42 -39.01
N VAL A 24 -44.61 15.70 -40.06
CA VAL A 24 -43.61 14.61 -39.95
C VAL A 24 -42.25 15.15 -39.50
N GLY A 25 -41.83 16.31 -40.01
CA GLY A 25 -40.59 16.96 -39.59
C GLY A 25 -40.57 17.30 -38.09
N VAL A 26 -41.68 17.85 -37.57
CA VAL A 26 -41.84 18.14 -36.13
C VAL A 26 -41.80 16.86 -35.31
N PHE A 27 -42.48 15.80 -35.73
CA PHE A 27 -42.45 14.51 -35.05
C PHE A 27 -41.04 13.89 -35.02
N CYS A 28 -40.33 13.92 -36.15
CA CYS A 28 -38.94 13.45 -36.21
C CYS A 28 -38.02 14.24 -35.29
N TRP A 29 -38.21 15.57 -35.20
CA TRP A 29 -37.45 16.42 -34.28
C TRP A 29 -37.68 16.05 -32.81
N GLN A 30 -38.94 15.83 -32.42
CA GLN A 30 -39.30 15.42 -31.05
C GLN A 30 -38.69 14.05 -30.70
N LEU A 31 -38.77 13.09 -31.63
CA LEU A 31 -38.18 11.75 -31.46
C LEU A 31 -36.65 11.82 -31.35
N ALA A 32 -36.00 12.67 -32.16
CA ALA A 32 -34.56 12.87 -32.08
C ALA A 32 -34.12 13.45 -30.72
N GLY A 33 -34.93 14.35 -30.14
CA GLY A 33 -34.70 14.89 -28.80
C GLY A 33 -34.74 13.82 -27.70
N ILE A 34 -35.77 12.97 -27.72
CA ILE A 34 -35.92 11.86 -26.76
C ILE A 34 -34.79 10.84 -26.92
N ALA A 35 -34.46 10.48 -28.17
CA ALA A 35 -33.39 9.53 -28.45
C ALA A 35 -32.02 10.03 -27.98
N LYS A 36 -31.75 11.34 -28.15
CA LYS A 36 -30.52 11.96 -27.65
C LYS A 36 -30.46 11.93 -26.13
N ALA A 37 -31.56 12.29 -25.45
CA ALA A 37 -31.63 12.26 -23.99
C ALA A 37 -31.34 10.86 -23.44
N TYR A 38 -31.94 9.81 -24.02
CA TYR A 38 -31.73 8.42 -23.59
C TYR A 38 -30.28 7.93 -23.81
N SER A 39 -29.67 8.33 -24.93
CA SER A 39 -28.25 8.05 -25.21
C SER A 39 -27.33 8.72 -24.18
N GLU A 40 -27.63 9.96 -23.78
CA GLU A 40 -26.84 10.68 -22.78
C GLU A 40 -26.95 10.02 -21.40
N THR A 41 -28.15 9.59 -20.98
CA THR A 41 -28.32 8.87 -19.70
C THR A 41 -27.59 7.53 -19.69
N SER A 42 -27.68 6.77 -20.79
CA SER A 42 -26.99 5.47 -20.92
C SER A 42 -25.46 5.61 -20.86
N LYS A 43 -24.92 6.71 -21.40
CA LYS A 43 -23.48 6.99 -21.33
C LYS A 43 -23.02 7.35 -19.92
N VAL A 44 -23.86 8.04 -19.15
CA VAL A 44 -23.56 8.38 -17.75
C VAL A 44 -23.60 7.12 -16.87
N GLU A 45 -24.63 6.27 -17.03
CA GLU A 45 -24.75 5.01 -16.29
C GLU A 45 -23.55 4.07 -16.55
N ASN A 46 -23.11 3.96 -17.81
CA ASN A 46 -21.93 3.18 -18.16
C ASN A 46 -20.63 3.75 -17.55
N ARG A 47 -20.54 5.07 -17.35
CA ARG A 47 -19.38 5.68 -16.70
C ARG A 47 -19.39 5.44 -15.19
N ILE A 48 -20.56 5.49 -14.55
CA ILE A 48 -20.72 5.22 -13.11
C ILE A 48 -20.35 3.78 -12.80
N SER A 49 -20.94 2.81 -13.51
CA SER A 49 -20.63 1.38 -13.33
C SER A 49 -19.16 1.03 -13.58
N GLN A 50 -18.51 1.69 -14.55
CA GLN A 50 -17.07 1.52 -14.76
C GLN A 50 -16.22 2.10 -13.62
N LEU A 51 -16.65 3.21 -13.01
CA LEU A 51 -15.97 3.79 -11.84
C LEU A 51 -16.16 2.94 -10.60
N GLU A 52 -17.38 2.48 -10.32
CA GLU A 52 -17.69 1.58 -9.21
C GLU A 52 -16.86 0.30 -9.28
N LYS A 53 -16.79 -0.32 -10.46
CA LYS A 53 -15.98 -1.54 -10.66
C LYS A 53 -14.48 -1.32 -10.42
N ARG A 54 -13.97 -0.11 -10.70
CA ARG A 54 -12.58 0.25 -10.41
C ARG A 54 -12.36 0.53 -8.93
N LEU A 55 -13.32 1.17 -8.25
CA LEU A 55 -13.24 1.39 -6.80
C LEU A 55 -13.29 0.05 -6.05
N ASP A 56 -14.20 -0.85 -6.44
CA ASP A 56 -14.32 -2.17 -5.82
C ASP A 56 -13.03 -2.98 -5.97
N SER A 57 -12.38 -2.93 -7.13
CA SER A 57 -11.10 -3.63 -7.31
C SER A 57 -10.01 -3.07 -6.40
N VAL A 58 -9.93 -1.75 -6.24
CA VAL A 58 -8.94 -1.11 -5.35
C VAL A 58 -9.24 -1.42 -3.88
N ILE A 59 -10.50 -1.34 -3.46
CA ILE A 59 -10.91 -1.64 -2.08
C ILE A 59 -10.65 -3.12 -1.77
N SER A 60 -10.99 -4.04 -2.68
CA SER A 60 -10.73 -5.47 -2.50
C SER A 60 -9.23 -5.78 -2.38
N ALA A 61 -8.39 -5.14 -3.20
CA ALA A 61 -6.93 -5.29 -3.13
C ALA A 61 -6.37 -4.77 -1.80
N ARG A 62 -6.90 -3.63 -1.31
CA ARG A 62 -6.52 -3.09 0.00
C ARG A 62 -6.90 -4.04 1.13
N ASN A 63 -8.15 -4.53 1.13
CA ASN A 63 -8.62 -5.45 2.17
C ASN A 63 -7.78 -6.74 2.19
N ALA A 64 -7.42 -7.28 1.02
CA ALA A 64 -6.54 -8.44 0.91
C ALA A 64 -5.13 -8.15 1.46
N ALA A 65 -4.57 -6.96 1.19
CA ALA A 65 -3.28 -6.56 1.74
C ALA A 65 -3.33 -6.41 3.28
N ASP A 66 -4.40 -5.81 3.80
CA ASP A 66 -4.61 -5.63 5.24
C ASP A 66 -4.75 -7.00 5.94
N GLU A 67 -5.50 -7.94 5.36
CA GLU A 67 -5.65 -9.32 5.86
C GLU A 67 -4.34 -10.10 5.83
N ALA A 68 -3.58 -10.01 4.73
CA ALA A 68 -2.26 -10.63 4.63
C ALA A 68 -1.29 -10.07 5.69
N SER A 69 -1.32 -8.76 5.92
CA SER A 69 -0.49 -8.11 6.94
C SER A 69 -0.86 -8.55 8.36
N ALA A 70 -2.16 -8.70 8.66
CA ALA A 70 -2.64 -9.19 9.94
C ALA A 70 -2.23 -10.64 10.18
N THR A 71 -2.35 -11.47 9.13
CA THR A 71 -1.92 -12.87 9.17
C THR A 71 -0.41 -12.98 9.40
N ALA A 72 0.41 -12.24 8.66
CA ALA A 72 1.86 -12.21 8.85
C ALA A 72 2.24 -11.79 10.27
N ARG A 73 1.60 -10.75 10.83
CA ARG A 73 1.81 -10.33 12.22
C ARG A 73 1.41 -11.41 13.22
N SER A 74 0.33 -12.16 12.97
CA SER A 74 -0.09 -13.25 13.84
C SER A 74 0.91 -14.41 13.83
N LEU A 75 1.46 -14.76 12.66
CA LEU A 75 2.46 -15.81 12.51
C LEU A 75 3.79 -15.41 13.17
N LEU A 76 4.19 -14.14 13.04
CA LEU A 76 5.38 -13.61 13.72
C LEU A 76 5.25 -13.65 15.24
N LYS A 77 4.04 -13.50 15.80
CA LYS A 77 3.81 -13.67 17.25
C LYS A 77 3.96 -15.12 17.73
N LEU A 78 3.75 -16.09 16.84
CA LEU A 78 3.93 -17.52 17.15
C LEU A 78 5.39 -17.96 17.03
N ARG A 79 6.26 -17.14 16.41
CA ARG A 79 7.69 -17.43 16.32
C ARG A 79 8.27 -17.44 17.75
N PRO A 80 8.98 -18.52 18.15
CA PRO A 80 9.74 -18.51 19.39
C PRO A 80 10.72 -17.34 19.34
N PRO A 81 10.86 -16.52 20.39
CA PRO A 81 11.91 -15.51 20.42
C PRO A 81 13.23 -16.21 20.12
N ALA A 82 14.07 -15.62 19.26
CA ALA A 82 15.40 -16.15 18.98
C ALA A 82 16.02 -16.55 20.33
N SER A 83 16.36 -17.84 20.46
CA SER A 83 16.82 -18.41 21.72
C SER A 83 17.88 -17.49 22.30
N GLN A 84 17.59 -16.87 23.44
CA GLN A 84 18.50 -15.92 24.10
C GLN A 84 19.87 -16.57 24.32
N THR A 85 19.89 -17.90 24.50
CA THR A 85 21.10 -18.72 24.56
C THR A 85 21.92 -18.69 23.27
N ARG A 86 21.29 -18.72 22.08
CA ARG A 86 21.99 -18.63 20.78
C ARG A 86 22.60 -17.25 20.56
N LEU A 87 21.87 -16.19 20.95
CA LEU A 87 22.38 -14.82 20.89
C LEU A 87 23.56 -14.60 21.85
N LEU A 88 23.43 -15.08 23.09
CA LEU A 88 24.52 -15.03 24.07
C LEU A 88 25.75 -15.81 23.61
N ALA A 89 25.55 -17.00 23.03
CA ALA A 89 26.66 -17.81 22.50
C ALA A 89 27.39 -17.09 21.35
N GLU A 90 26.66 -16.42 20.46
CA GLU A 90 27.26 -15.69 19.36
C GLU A 90 28.01 -14.45 19.86
N ILE A 91 27.45 -13.73 20.83
CA ILE A 91 28.09 -12.57 21.44
C ILE A 91 29.35 -12.98 22.20
N ALA A 92 29.31 -14.09 22.94
CA ALA A 92 30.48 -14.63 23.59
C ALA A 92 31.61 -15.03 22.60
N LYS A 93 31.27 -15.43 21.37
CA LYS A 93 32.28 -15.75 20.33
C LYS A 93 32.91 -14.51 19.71
N ILE A 94 32.09 -13.51 19.38
CA ILE A 94 32.57 -12.27 18.75
C ILE A 94 33.24 -11.33 19.75
N THR A 95 33.06 -11.58 21.05
CA THR A 95 33.69 -10.82 22.14
C THR A 95 35.11 -11.32 22.42
N PRO A 96 36.19 -10.59 22.04
CA PRO A 96 37.56 -10.89 22.44
C PRO A 96 37.72 -11.23 23.92
N SER A 97 38.13 -12.46 24.21
CA SER A 97 38.46 -12.91 25.56
C SER A 97 39.65 -12.11 26.12
N GLY A 98 39.44 -11.25 27.12
CA GLY A 98 40.54 -10.75 27.95
C GLY A 98 40.41 -9.34 28.56
N SER A 99 39.71 -8.39 27.93
CA SER A 99 39.71 -6.98 28.38
C SER A 99 38.34 -6.39 28.72
N TRP A 100 37.27 -7.16 28.53
CA TRP A 100 35.91 -6.67 28.66
C TRP A 100 34.97 -7.76 29.15
N SER A 101 33.90 -7.30 29.78
CA SER A 101 32.89 -8.11 30.45
C SER A 101 31.50 -7.57 30.13
N VAL A 102 30.56 -8.46 29.84
CA VAL A 102 29.16 -8.10 29.72
C VAL A 102 28.61 -7.86 31.12
N MET A 103 28.25 -6.63 31.43
CA MET A 103 27.67 -6.27 32.73
C MET A 103 26.16 -6.45 32.74
N GLN A 104 25.51 -6.06 31.65
CA GLN A 104 24.07 -6.03 31.58
C GLN A 104 23.61 -6.34 30.17
N TRP A 105 22.55 -7.12 30.09
CA TRP A 105 21.83 -7.44 28.87
C TRP A 105 20.37 -7.04 29.06
N GLN A 106 19.83 -6.30 28.12
CA GLN A 106 18.41 -6.00 28.06
C GLN A 106 17.90 -6.15 26.64
N GLN A 107 16.66 -6.64 26.52
CA GLN A 107 15.99 -6.75 25.23
C GLN A 107 14.69 -5.94 25.33
N PRO A 108 14.73 -4.62 25.10
CA PRO A 108 13.55 -3.75 25.23
C PRO A 108 12.41 -4.11 24.26
N GLY A 109 12.74 -4.80 23.17
CA GLY A 109 11.78 -5.27 22.17
C GLY A 109 12.26 -6.54 21.46
N PRO A 110 11.37 -7.24 20.73
CA PRO A 110 11.69 -8.52 20.09
C PRO A 110 12.83 -8.42 19.06
N GLU A 111 13.05 -7.23 18.50
CA GLU A 111 14.08 -6.92 17.50
C GLU A 111 15.20 -6.01 18.01
N THR A 112 15.20 -5.63 19.29
CA THR A 112 16.16 -4.66 19.84
C THR A 112 16.91 -5.25 21.00
N LEU A 113 18.23 -5.25 20.90
CA LEU A 113 19.15 -5.71 21.92
C LEU A 113 20.00 -4.56 22.44
N GLU A 114 20.05 -4.40 23.76
CA GLU A 114 20.93 -3.49 24.46
C GLU A 114 21.88 -4.24 25.38
N ILE A 115 23.18 -3.96 25.27
CA ILE A 115 24.21 -4.56 26.11
C ILE A 115 25.10 -3.49 26.68
N THR A 116 25.36 -3.58 27.97
CA THR A 116 26.38 -2.78 28.65
C THR A 116 27.63 -3.64 28.80
N LEU A 117 28.71 -3.17 28.19
CA LEU A 117 30.04 -3.75 28.28
C LEU A 117 30.87 -2.92 29.24
N LYS A 118 31.72 -3.57 30.04
CA LYS A 118 32.71 -2.92 30.90
C LYS A 118 34.09 -3.47 30.63
N GLY A 119 35.07 -2.60 30.46
CA GLY A 119 36.44 -2.99 30.13
C GLY A 119 37.43 -1.83 30.20
N SER A 120 38.72 -2.17 30.21
CA SER A 120 39.80 -1.19 30.10
C SER A 120 40.10 -0.91 28.62
N ALA A 121 40.08 0.35 28.20
CA ALA A 121 40.31 0.78 26.81
C ALA A 121 39.30 0.20 25.79
N LEU A 122 38.01 0.39 26.05
CA LEU A 122 36.93 0.02 25.12
C LEU A 122 36.99 0.89 23.85
N ASP A 123 37.42 0.30 22.72
CA ASP A 123 37.29 0.92 21.41
C ASP A 123 35.88 0.64 20.85
N ALA A 124 35.00 1.63 20.93
CA ALA A 124 33.63 1.51 20.44
C ALA A 124 33.56 1.14 18.95
N ALA A 125 34.48 1.64 18.12
CA ALA A 125 34.47 1.36 16.68
C ALA A 125 34.84 -0.11 16.39
N ALA A 126 35.82 -0.65 17.11
CA ALA A 126 36.21 -2.05 16.99
C ALA A 126 35.08 -3.00 17.41
N VAL A 127 34.36 -2.68 18.49
CA VAL A 127 33.26 -3.55 18.97
C VAL A 127 32.05 -3.48 18.04
N VAL A 128 31.68 -2.28 17.56
CA VAL A 128 30.61 -2.12 16.58
C VAL A 128 30.92 -2.93 15.32
N ASN A 129 32.13 -2.82 14.78
CA ASN A 129 32.56 -3.57 13.59
C ASN A 129 32.52 -5.10 13.82
N ALA A 130 33.01 -5.58 14.97
CA ALA A 130 32.95 -7.00 15.31
C ALA A 130 31.51 -7.54 15.41
N TRP A 131 30.56 -6.69 15.83
CA TRP A 131 29.16 -7.07 15.96
C TRP A 131 28.38 -6.98 14.65
N GLU A 132 28.69 -6.00 13.80
CA GLU A 132 28.14 -5.92 12.45
C GLU A 132 28.59 -7.09 11.55
N GLN A 133 29.71 -7.74 11.87
CA GLN A 133 30.12 -8.99 11.22
C GLN A 133 29.24 -10.19 11.59
N SER A 134 28.43 -10.10 12.64
CA SER A 134 27.54 -11.19 13.04
C SER A 134 26.28 -11.23 12.16
N PRO A 135 25.87 -12.40 11.64
CA PRO A 135 24.63 -12.51 10.85
C PRO A 135 23.36 -12.25 11.68
N LEU A 136 23.47 -12.27 13.01
CA LEU A 136 22.34 -12.09 13.93
C LEU A 136 22.09 -10.63 14.31
N MET A 137 22.99 -9.72 13.99
CA MET A 137 22.95 -8.31 14.42
C MET A 137 23.11 -7.37 13.23
N GLN A 138 22.30 -6.31 13.21
CA GLN A 138 22.34 -5.22 12.23
C GLN A 138 22.18 -3.89 12.97
N ASP A 139 22.53 -2.78 12.30
CA ASP A 139 22.35 -1.42 12.82
C ASP A 139 22.96 -1.22 14.23
N VAL A 140 24.19 -1.69 14.44
CA VAL A 140 24.84 -1.64 15.76
C VAL A 140 25.29 -0.21 16.05
N THR A 141 24.68 0.40 17.07
CA THR A 141 24.94 1.79 17.45
C THR A 141 25.52 1.86 18.85
N PRO A 142 26.67 2.54 19.05
CA PRO A 142 27.19 2.82 20.37
C PRO A 142 26.41 3.97 21.01
N ILE A 143 25.93 3.73 22.23
CA ILE A 143 25.30 4.72 23.09
C ILE A 143 26.36 5.19 24.08
N SER A 144 26.63 6.50 24.07
CA SER A 144 27.55 7.12 25.03
C SER A 144 27.06 6.86 26.46
N SER A 145 27.90 6.21 27.26
CA SER A 145 27.63 6.00 28.68
C SER A 145 28.25 7.14 29.49
N ASN A 146 27.70 7.44 30.66
CA ASN A 146 28.26 8.44 31.58
C ASN A 146 29.53 7.95 32.30
N ARG A 147 29.97 6.71 32.08
CA ARG A 147 31.14 6.11 32.72
C ARG A 147 32.20 5.78 31.66
N PRO A 148 33.46 6.22 31.83
CA PRO A 148 34.51 6.01 30.83
C PRO A 148 34.88 4.53 30.63
N ASP A 149 34.58 3.68 31.62
CA ASP A 149 34.86 2.24 31.58
C ASP A 149 33.67 1.41 31.08
N GLU A 150 32.58 2.06 30.68
CA GLU A 150 31.35 1.40 30.20
C GLU A 150 30.97 1.86 28.80
N LEU A 151 30.64 0.89 27.95
CA LEU A 151 30.11 1.10 26.61
C LEU A 151 28.74 0.43 26.52
N VAL A 152 27.73 1.21 26.17
CA VAL A 152 26.39 0.66 25.89
C VAL A 152 26.27 0.51 24.38
N LEU A 153 25.87 -0.68 23.92
CA LEU A 153 25.64 -0.97 22.52
C LEU A 153 24.17 -1.31 22.32
N ARG A 154 23.56 -0.74 21.29
CA ARG A 154 22.23 -1.11 20.83
C ARG A 154 22.35 -1.74 19.45
N ALA A 155 21.84 -2.95 19.28
CA ALA A 155 21.80 -3.65 18.01
C ALA A 155 20.37 -4.03 17.66
N ARG A 156 20.06 -4.03 16.36
CA ARG A 156 18.84 -4.63 15.83
C ARG A 156 19.09 -6.10 15.54
N LEU A 157 18.23 -6.98 16.03
CA LEU A 157 18.33 -8.41 15.79
C LEU A 157 17.79 -8.74 14.40
N THR A 158 18.57 -9.46 13.59
CA THR A 158 18.06 -10.04 12.36
C THR A 158 17.04 -11.12 12.74
N PRO A 159 15.80 -11.07 12.24
CA PRO A 159 14.85 -12.15 12.47
C PRO A 159 15.48 -13.43 11.94
N ALA A 160 15.68 -14.43 12.80
CA ALA A 160 16.28 -15.70 12.41
C ALA A 160 15.49 -16.25 11.21
N ALA A 161 16.06 -16.13 10.02
CA ALA A 161 15.80 -17.10 8.98
C ALA A 161 16.48 -18.35 9.53
N GLU A 162 15.69 -19.22 10.13
CA GLU A 162 16.11 -20.59 10.36
C GLU A 162 16.47 -21.12 8.98
N THR A 163 17.76 -21.04 8.63
CA THR A 163 18.35 -21.92 7.65
C THR A 163 18.03 -23.31 8.17
N ALA A 164 16.99 -23.90 7.59
CA ALA A 164 16.70 -25.32 7.72
C ALA A 164 17.98 -26.04 7.29
N GLU A 165 18.62 -26.67 8.26
CA GLU A 165 19.65 -27.68 8.05
C GLU A 165 18.97 -29.06 8.07
#